data_AF-A0A1H3YEA5-F1
#
_entry.id   AF-A0A1H3YEA5-F1
#
_cell.length_a   1.000
_cell.length_b   1.000
_cell.length_c   1.000
_cell.angle_alpha   90.00
_cell.angle_beta   90.00
_cell.angle_gamma   90.00
#
_symmetry.space_group_name_H-M   'P 1'
#
loop_
_entity.id
_entity.type
_entity.pdbx_description
1 polymer ?
#
loop_
_entity_poly.entity_id
_entity_poly.type
_entity_poly.pdbx_seq_one_letter_code
_entity_poly.pdbx_strand_id
1 'polypeptide(L)'
;MKIWKLKSDLEHFDNLTTVYDRDLDYLMDFDGSSKKASWKPIKVERMEPDQYDELGDAPRFTIPAFSERAVRILHPLIGKSVEELELDYPEKYYAINVLTILDVIDYKKSKYDTFSDGNRIMWFEKYAFRNVPELSEYDIFKIPDETTRKPFVSDRFKEAVEANGLRGFAFELVWDSEAEVPEEDTTATESAGPDNTPKNPPENITVEDIFSIVRPLDNLEVSKIKVYSLIGETLFKINHKDGVKAVEQIDHIVSDIIKAGIYPPVCRSYNDAAVELGYVLGWIISEEYHWDWMAFGDESYLYHGVVSPHHLYAFAPVAYIYRLLTESDAENADVTVALLFNMLKEIEDNPANAGYRFIV
;
A
#
# COMPACT_ATOMS: atom_id res chain seq x y z
N MET A 1 0.10 20.55 31.08
CA MET A 1 -0.20 19.30 30.32
C MET A 1 0.63 19.32 29.06
N LYS A 2 1.37 18.25 28.79
CA LYS A 2 2.15 18.12 27.56
C LYS A 2 1.60 17.03 26.66
N ILE A 3 1.78 17.24 25.37
CA ILE A 3 1.44 16.29 24.33
C ILE A 3 2.72 15.98 23.55
N TRP A 4 2.93 14.69 23.30
CA TRP A 4 4.12 14.18 22.64
C TRP A 4 3.73 13.47 21.35
N LYS A 5 4.52 13.61 20.29
CA LYS A 5 4.42 12.76 19.11
C LYS A 5 5.19 11.48 19.36
N LEU A 6 4.53 10.33 19.19
CA LEU A 6 5.13 9.01 19.40
C LEU A 6 6.08 8.68 18.24
N LYS A 7 7.33 8.35 18.58
CA LYS A 7 8.36 7.88 17.66
C LYS A 7 8.96 6.57 18.17
N SER A 8 9.78 5.96 17.33
CA SER A 8 10.62 4.82 17.70
C SER A 8 12.07 5.29 17.82
N ASP A 9 12.82 4.64 18.70
CA ASP A 9 14.28 4.80 18.79
C ASP A 9 14.91 4.09 17.58
N LEU A 10 15.54 4.88 16.70
CA LEU A 10 16.12 4.40 15.46
C LEU A 10 17.63 4.16 15.57
N GLU A 11 18.23 4.44 16.72
CA GLU A 11 19.69 4.42 16.91
C GLU A 11 20.17 3.19 17.67
N HIS A 12 19.31 2.58 18.49
CA HIS A 12 19.73 1.51 19.41
C HIS A 12 19.06 0.15 19.16
N PHE A 13 18.00 0.11 18.35
CA PHE A 13 17.20 -1.09 18.13
C PHE A 13 16.88 -1.29 16.65
N ASP A 14 16.71 -2.54 16.25
CA ASP A 14 16.21 -2.87 14.93
C ASP A 14 14.72 -2.49 14.80
N ASN A 15 14.27 -2.50 13.55
CA ASN A 15 12.94 -2.14 13.12
C ASN A 15 12.27 -3.30 12.39
N LEU A 16 10.96 -3.17 12.18
CA LEU A 16 10.19 -4.15 11.41
C LEU A 16 9.92 -3.60 10.01
N THR A 17 9.94 -4.51 9.04
CA THR A 17 9.43 -4.28 7.69
C THR A 17 8.49 -5.43 7.30
N THR A 18 7.58 -5.16 6.38
CA THR A 18 6.73 -6.19 5.78
C THR A 18 7.55 -7.06 4.85
N VAL A 19 7.30 -8.37 4.86
CA VAL A 19 7.93 -9.29 3.88
C VAL A 19 7.39 -9.05 2.46
N TYR A 20 6.13 -8.61 2.34
CA TYR A 20 5.48 -8.36 1.06
C TYR A 20 5.12 -6.87 0.93
N ASP A 21 5.53 -6.23 -0.16
CA ASP A 21 5.24 -4.81 -0.46
C ASP A 21 3.73 -4.48 -0.38
N ARG A 22 2.85 -5.40 -0.81
CA ARG A 22 1.38 -5.21 -0.73
C ARG A 22 0.87 -4.99 0.70
N ASP A 23 1.57 -5.50 1.69
CA ASP A 23 1.22 -5.36 3.10
C ASP A 23 1.53 -3.94 3.58
N LEU A 24 2.55 -3.31 2.98
CA LEU A 24 2.89 -1.91 3.23
C LEU A 24 1.76 -0.99 2.76
N ASP A 25 1.24 -1.21 1.55
CA ASP A 25 0.11 -0.43 1.00
C ASP A 25 -1.12 -0.54 1.91
N TYR A 26 -1.48 -1.75 2.32
CA TYR A 26 -2.58 -1.98 3.25
C TYR A 26 -2.40 -1.26 4.60
N LEU A 27 -1.16 -1.20 5.11
CA LEU A 27 -0.84 -0.50 6.36
C LEU A 27 -0.90 1.03 6.23
N MET A 28 -0.78 1.58 5.02
CA MET A 28 -0.89 3.02 4.77
C MET A 28 -2.35 3.52 4.90
N ASP A 29 -3.34 2.63 4.84
CA ASP A 29 -4.79 2.93 4.96
C ASP A 29 -5.33 2.89 6.41
N PHE A 30 -4.44 2.99 7.41
CA PHE A 30 -4.81 2.99 8.82
C PHE A 30 -5.20 4.40 9.30
N ASP A 31 -6.42 4.79 8.94
CA ASP A 31 -7.02 6.12 9.17
C ASP A 31 -7.82 6.28 10.48
N GLY A 32 -7.82 5.25 11.33
CA GLY A 32 -8.62 5.19 12.56
C GLY A 32 -9.90 4.37 12.43
N SER A 33 -10.22 3.85 11.24
CA SER A 33 -11.22 2.80 11.08
C SER A 33 -10.77 1.48 11.71
N SER A 34 -11.72 0.73 12.27
CA SER A 34 -11.47 -0.62 12.79
C SER A 34 -11.07 -1.56 11.66
N LYS A 35 -9.98 -2.31 11.87
CA LYS A 35 -9.52 -3.37 10.96
C LYS A 35 -9.63 -4.76 11.59
N LYS A 36 -9.99 -4.86 12.87
CA LYS A 36 -10.00 -6.10 13.65
C LYS A 36 -10.77 -7.26 13.01
N ALA A 37 -11.89 -6.99 12.33
CA ALA A 37 -12.70 -8.03 11.69
C ALA A 37 -12.05 -8.64 10.44
N SER A 38 -11.26 -7.86 9.69
CA SER A 38 -10.59 -8.28 8.46
C SER A 38 -9.09 -8.53 8.65
N TRP A 39 -8.56 -8.29 9.85
CA TRP A 39 -7.15 -8.42 10.13
C TRP A 39 -6.69 -9.87 9.96
N LYS A 40 -5.71 -10.05 9.09
CA LYS A 40 -4.90 -11.26 8.97
C LYS A 40 -3.49 -10.88 9.41
N PRO A 41 -2.86 -11.63 10.34
CA PRO A 41 -1.50 -11.33 10.77
C PRO A 41 -0.55 -11.10 9.59
N ILE A 42 0.10 -9.94 9.62
CA ILE A 42 1.05 -9.52 8.58
C ILE A 42 2.40 -10.12 8.91
N LYS A 43 2.97 -10.83 7.94
CA LYS A 43 4.31 -11.39 8.08
C LYS A 43 5.34 -10.27 7.99
N VAL A 44 6.13 -10.16 9.05
CA VAL A 44 7.17 -9.14 9.17
C VAL A 44 8.54 -9.77 9.38
N GLU A 45 9.56 -9.00 9.09
CA GLU A 45 10.95 -9.35 9.37
C GLU A 45 11.72 -8.13 9.88
N ARG A 46 12.92 -8.39 10.40
CA ARG A 46 13.84 -7.36 10.84
C ARG A 46 14.38 -6.59 9.65
N MET A 47 14.40 -5.27 9.76
CA MET A 47 14.81 -4.39 8.67
C MET A 47 16.34 -4.40 8.48
N GLU A 48 17.10 -4.36 9.57
CA GLU A 48 18.57 -4.27 9.54
C GLU A 48 19.21 -5.26 10.53
N PRO A 49 18.98 -6.59 10.36
CA PRO A 49 19.41 -7.61 11.33
C PRO A 49 20.93 -7.74 11.47
N ASP A 50 21.71 -7.22 10.52
CA ASP A 50 23.17 -7.19 10.56
C ASP A 50 23.72 -5.97 11.32
N GLN A 51 22.93 -4.92 11.49
CA GLN A 51 23.33 -3.66 12.14
C GLN A 51 22.97 -3.66 13.63
N TYR A 52 21.86 -4.29 13.99
CA TYR A 52 21.35 -4.33 15.35
C TYR A 52 21.26 -5.78 15.82
N ASP A 53 21.34 -6.01 17.13
CA ASP A 53 21.24 -7.38 17.66
C ASP A 53 19.78 -7.78 17.98
N GLU A 54 18.94 -6.82 18.36
CA GLU A 54 17.59 -7.06 18.87
C GLU A 54 16.56 -5.98 18.46
N LEU A 55 15.28 -6.35 18.55
CA LEU A 55 14.15 -5.42 18.49
C LEU A 55 13.89 -4.82 19.88
N GLY A 56 13.42 -3.56 19.91
CA GLY A 56 12.91 -2.92 21.11
C GLY A 56 11.48 -3.37 21.48
N ASP A 57 10.89 -2.73 22.49
CA ASP A 57 9.46 -2.87 22.81
C ASP A 57 8.56 -2.03 21.88
N ALA A 58 9.13 -1.10 21.10
CA ALA A 58 8.43 -0.28 20.10
C ALA A 58 9.24 -0.08 18.80
N PRO A 59 9.58 -1.17 18.07
CA PRO A 59 10.34 -1.07 16.82
C PRO A 59 9.62 -0.16 15.82
N ARG A 60 10.38 0.56 14.97
CA ARG A 60 9.75 1.32 13.89
C ARG A 60 9.03 0.35 12.96
N PHE A 61 7.80 0.71 12.63
CA PHE A 61 6.98 0.05 11.63
C PHE A 61 6.08 1.11 10.97
N THR A 62 5.30 0.75 9.93
CA THR A 62 4.44 1.68 9.19
C THR A 62 3.47 2.40 10.14
N ILE A 63 2.69 1.62 10.90
CA ILE A 63 1.94 2.06 12.08
C ILE A 63 2.72 1.71 13.36
N PRO A 64 2.38 2.26 14.54
CA PRO A 64 3.07 1.87 15.76
C PRO A 64 2.98 0.35 15.98
N ALA A 65 4.08 -0.28 16.39
CA ALA A 65 4.13 -1.69 16.71
C ALA A 65 4.72 -1.87 18.10
N PHE A 66 4.08 -2.65 18.96
CA PHE A 66 4.53 -2.87 20.34
C PHE A 66 4.75 -4.37 20.63
N SER A 67 5.73 -4.67 21.48
CA SER A 67 5.90 -6.02 22.02
C SER A 67 4.71 -6.42 22.90
N GLU A 68 4.47 -7.72 23.11
CA GLU A 68 3.45 -8.20 24.07
C GLU A 68 3.65 -7.60 25.48
N ARG A 69 4.90 -7.36 25.89
CA ARG A 69 5.23 -6.71 27.15
C ARG A 69 4.74 -5.26 27.19
N ALA A 70 5.03 -4.48 26.15
CA ALA A 70 4.57 -3.09 26.06
C ALA A 70 3.04 -3.01 25.99
N VAL A 71 2.38 -3.84 25.19
CA VAL A 71 0.92 -3.92 25.14
C VAL A 71 0.36 -4.18 26.53
N ARG A 72 0.83 -5.21 27.24
CA ARG A 72 0.32 -5.53 28.59
C ARG A 72 0.46 -4.37 29.59
N ILE A 73 1.57 -3.63 29.54
CA ILE A 73 1.84 -2.52 30.46
C ILE A 73 1.00 -1.29 30.10
N LEU A 74 0.85 -0.99 28.80
CA LEU A 74 0.22 0.23 28.31
C LEU A 74 -1.29 0.08 28.10
N HIS A 75 -1.81 -1.14 27.97
CA HIS A 75 -3.23 -1.42 27.73
C HIS A 75 -4.20 -0.71 28.71
N PRO A 76 -3.91 -0.59 30.02
CA PRO A 76 -4.77 0.19 30.92
C PRO A 76 -4.97 1.66 30.51
N LEU A 77 -4.00 2.24 29.79
CA LEU A 77 -4.05 3.62 29.29
C LEU A 77 -4.65 3.70 27.88
N ILE A 78 -4.31 2.74 27.02
CA ILE A 78 -4.63 2.83 25.59
C ILE A 78 -5.76 1.92 25.11
N GLY A 79 -6.19 0.95 25.91
CA GLY A 79 -7.05 -0.16 25.45
C GLY A 79 -8.42 0.26 24.92
N LYS A 80 -8.95 1.43 25.32
CA LYS A 80 -10.17 2.00 24.74
C LYS A 80 -9.96 2.74 23.42
N SER A 81 -8.70 3.03 23.08
CA SER A 81 -8.30 3.88 21.96
C SER A 81 -7.66 3.14 20.81
N VAL A 82 -7.36 1.85 20.99
CA VAL A 82 -6.60 1.07 20.02
C VAL A 82 -7.19 -0.30 19.76
N GLU A 83 -6.83 -0.87 18.61
CA GLU A 83 -6.90 -2.31 18.38
C GLU A 83 -5.46 -2.84 18.37
N GLU A 84 -5.20 -3.87 19.16
CA GLU A 84 -3.96 -4.63 19.05
C GLU A 84 -4.14 -5.71 17.98
N LEU A 85 -3.35 -5.60 16.92
CA LEU A 85 -3.42 -6.45 15.74
C LEU A 85 -2.15 -7.28 15.64
N GLU A 86 -2.25 -8.59 15.88
CA GLU A 86 -1.09 -9.49 15.93
C GLU A 86 -0.30 -9.50 14.62
N LEU A 87 1.03 -9.42 14.71
CA LEU A 87 1.96 -9.58 13.60
C LEU A 87 2.46 -11.03 13.56
N ASP A 88 2.70 -11.55 12.36
CA ASP A 88 3.30 -12.87 12.16
C ASP A 88 4.83 -12.74 12.19
N TYR A 89 5.37 -12.94 13.40
CA TYR A 89 6.80 -12.91 13.74
C TYR A 89 7.06 -13.92 14.87
N PRO A 90 8.27 -14.52 14.99
CA PRO A 90 8.54 -15.54 16.02
C PRO A 90 8.25 -15.07 17.46
N GLU A 91 8.65 -13.83 17.79
CA GLU A 91 8.23 -13.15 19.01
C GLU A 91 6.91 -12.40 18.81
N LYS A 92 6.10 -12.31 19.86
CA LYS A 92 4.80 -11.63 19.80
C LYS A 92 4.95 -10.11 19.76
N TYR A 93 4.57 -9.54 18.63
CA TYR A 93 4.39 -8.12 18.41
C TYR A 93 2.99 -7.83 17.88
N TYR A 94 2.52 -6.61 18.15
CA TYR A 94 1.21 -6.13 17.74
C TYR A 94 1.36 -4.81 17.00
N ALA A 95 0.82 -4.73 15.80
CA ALA A 95 0.47 -3.48 15.16
C ALA A 95 -0.65 -2.79 15.98
N ILE A 96 -0.49 -1.51 16.26
CA ILE A 96 -1.39 -0.73 17.12
C ILE A 96 -2.21 0.19 16.22
N ASN A 97 -3.43 -0.24 15.92
CA ASN A 97 -4.39 0.59 15.19
C ASN A 97 -5.01 1.61 16.16
N VAL A 98 -4.66 2.89 16.04
CA VAL A 98 -5.24 3.94 16.88
C VAL A 98 -6.59 4.37 16.31
N LEU A 99 -7.67 4.02 17.00
CA LEU A 99 -9.06 4.31 16.64
C LEU A 99 -9.51 5.72 17.06
N THR A 100 -8.92 6.26 18.12
CA THR A 100 -9.30 7.56 18.65
C THR A 100 -8.75 8.68 17.77
N ILE A 101 -9.65 9.35 17.04
CA ILE A 101 -9.37 10.57 16.28
C ILE A 101 -10.01 11.76 17.01
N LEU A 102 -9.20 12.74 17.41
CA LEU A 102 -9.64 13.93 18.15
C LEU A 102 -9.47 15.19 17.32
N ASP A 103 -10.56 15.93 17.10
CA ASP A 103 -10.51 17.30 16.60
C ASP A 103 -10.22 18.25 17.78
N VAL A 104 -8.92 18.42 18.06
CA VAL A 104 -8.43 19.16 19.24
C VAL A 104 -7.38 20.21 18.87
N ILE A 105 -7.09 20.40 17.58
CA ILE A 105 -6.11 21.39 17.14
C ILE A 105 -6.66 22.81 17.29
N ASP A 106 -5.85 23.71 17.84
CA ASP A 106 -6.07 25.15 17.78
C ASP A 106 -5.38 25.68 16.53
N TYR A 107 -6.08 25.65 15.39
CA TYR A 107 -5.52 26.09 14.11
C TYR A 107 -5.09 27.56 14.12
N LYS A 108 -5.65 28.40 15.01
CA LYS A 108 -5.25 29.81 15.13
C LYS A 108 -3.87 29.99 15.77
N LYS A 109 -3.46 29.04 16.60
CA LYS A 109 -2.17 29.05 17.31
C LYS A 109 -1.17 28.04 16.76
N SER A 110 -1.61 27.19 15.83
CA SER A 110 -0.77 26.22 15.13
C SER A 110 -0.13 26.87 13.92
N LYS A 111 1.04 26.39 13.53
CA LYS A 111 1.70 26.74 12.27
C LYS A 111 1.76 25.52 11.39
N TYR A 112 1.20 25.61 10.19
CA TYR A 112 1.11 24.51 9.24
C TYR A 112 1.08 25.03 7.81
N ASP A 113 1.55 24.21 6.89
CA ASP A 113 1.45 24.46 5.45
C ASP A 113 0.30 23.64 4.87
N THR A 114 -0.36 24.18 3.86
CA THR A 114 -1.38 23.47 3.07
C THR A 114 -0.86 23.11 1.69
N PHE A 115 -1.50 22.12 1.05
CA PHE A 115 -1.31 21.88 -0.37
C PHE A 115 -1.81 23.08 -1.20
N SER A 116 -1.53 23.06 -2.51
CA SER A 116 -1.94 24.12 -3.44
C SER A 116 -3.46 24.34 -3.51
N ASP A 117 -4.25 23.36 -3.06
CA ASP A 117 -5.70 23.42 -2.96
C ASP A 117 -6.20 24.19 -1.72
N GLY A 118 -5.32 24.67 -0.85
CA GLY A 118 -5.62 25.46 0.36
C GLY A 118 -6.40 24.73 1.46
N ASN A 119 -6.90 23.52 1.19
CA ASN A 119 -7.85 22.82 2.06
C ASN A 119 -7.20 21.69 2.84
N ARG A 120 -6.19 21.01 2.26
CA ARG A 120 -5.51 19.90 2.93
C ARG A 120 -4.23 20.39 3.59
N ILE A 121 -4.06 20.08 4.87
CA ILE A 121 -2.80 20.34 5.58
C ILE A 121 -1.73 19.37 5.06
N MET A 122 -0.63 19.93 4.56
CA MET A 122 0.54 19.18 4.12
C MET A 122 1.37 18.74 5.32
N TRP A 123 1.67 19.64 6.25
CA TRP A 123 2.36 19.31 7.48
C TRP A 123 2.24 20.45 8.51
N PHE A 124 2.42 20.10 9.79
CA PHE A 124 2.48 21.05 10.89
C PHE A 124 3.93 21.35 11.25
N GLU A 125 4.31 22.63 11.26
CA GLU A 125 5.57 23.07 11.84
C GLU A 125 5.48 23.19 13.35
N LYS A 126 4.32 23.61 13.85
CA LYS A 126 4.06 23.79 15.27
C LYS A 126 2.61 23.42 15.58
N TYR A 127 2.44 22.50 16.52
CA TYR A 127 1.12 22.15 17.01
C TYR A 127 0.71 23.07 18.16
N ALA A 128 -0.55 23.47 18.15
CA ALA A 128 -1.23 24.00 19.32
C ALA A 128 -2.52 23.21 19.51
N PHE A 129 -2.82 22.84 20.76
CA PHE A 129 -4.02 22.09 21.09
C PHE A 129 -4.98 22.97 21.90
N ARG A 130 -6.28 22.82 21.63
CA ARG A 130 -7.33 23.41 22.45
C ARG A 130 -7.35 22.69 23.79
N ASN A 131 -7.36 23.45 24.89
CA ASN A 131 -7.45 22.87 26.23
C ASN A 131 -8.90 22.44 26.52
N VAL A 132 -9.27 21.27 26.00
CA VAL A 132 -10.61 20.69 26.10
C VAL A 132 -10.58 19.35 26.86
N PRO A 133 -11.67 18.93 27.53
CA PRO A 133 -11.69 17.73 28.36
C PRO A 133 -11.25 16.46 27.62
N GLU A 134 -11.62 16.31 26.36
CA GLU A 134 -11.31 15.15 25.51
C GLU A 134 -9.80 14.90 25.43
N LEU A 135 -9.00 15.97 25.38
CA LEU A 135 -7.53 15.89 25.30
C LEU A 135 -6.91 15.25 26.55
N SER A 136 -7.59 15.34 27.69
CA SER A 136 -7.15 14.73 28.96
C SER A 136 -7.70 13.32 29.20
N GLU A 137 -8.71 12.92 28.42
CA GLU A 137 -9.43 11.66 28.56
C GLU A 137 -8.72 10.47 27.88
N TYR A 138 -7.86 10.75 26.90
CA TYR A 138 -7.18 9.76 26.07
C TYR A 138 -5.66 9.91 26.18
N ASP A 139 -4.97 8.76 26.26
CA ASP A 139 -3.50 8.71 26.41
C ASP A 139 -2.78 8.41 25.09
N ILE A 140 -3.54 8.04 24.04
CA ILE A 140 -3.08 7.91 22.66
C ILE A 140 -4.22 8.30 21.72
N PHE A 141 -3.91 9.11 20.69
CA PHE A 141 -4.88 9.54 19.70
C PHE A 141 -4.19 10.03 18.42
N LYS A 142 -4.97 10.21 17.34
CA LYS A 142 -4.56 10.95 16.14
C LYS A 142 -5.50 12.15 15.92
N ILE A 143 -5.18 12.99 14.94
CA ILE A 143 -5.99 14.16 14.56
C ILE A 143 -6.55 13.98 13.13
N PRO A 144 -7.66 14.65 12.77
CA PRO A 144 -8.27 14.54 11.44
C PRO A 144 -7.32 14.81 10.27
N ASP A 145 -6.38 15.75 10.44
CA ASP A 145 -5.42 16.13 9.40
C ASP A 145 -4.26 15.14 9.21
N GLU A 146 -4.07 14.23 10.17
CA GLU A 146 -2.93 13.31 10.22
C GLU A 146 -3.34 11.88 10.60
N THR A 147 -4.50 11.43 10.11
CA THR A 147 -5.08 10.11 10.45
C THR A 147 -4.19 8.92 10.11
N THR A 148 -3.30 9.04 9.11
CA THR A 148 -2.36 7.98 8.72
C THR A 148 -0.95 8.18 9.28
N ARG A 149 -0.70 9.27 10.02
CA ARG A 149 0.63 9.56 10.60
C ARG A 149 0.78 8.98 12.01
N LYS A 150 1.97 9.20 12.58
CA LYS A 150 2.28 8.79 13.95
C LYS A 150 1.36 9.47 14.97
N PRO A 151 0.86 8.73 15.96
CA PRO A 151 -0.09 9.26 16.93
C PRO A 151 0.57 10.19 17.94
N PHE A 152 -0.28 10.93 18.64
CA PHE A 152 0.06 11.72 19.82
C PHE A 152 -0.21 10.91 21.08
N VAL A 153 0.56 11.18 22.13
CA VAL A 153 0.46 10.53 23.44
C VAL A 153 0.57 11.55 24.57
N SER A 154 -0.03 11.22 25.71
CA SER A 154 -0.02 12.06 26.91
C SER A 154 1.28 11.92 27.71
N ASP A 155 1.49 12.81 28.68
CA ASP A 155 2.52 12.64 29.72
C ASP A 155 2.38 11.30 30.45
N ARG A 156 1.15 10.88 30.80
CA ARG A 156 0.91 9.62 31.53
C ARG A 156 1.39 8.40 30.74
N PHE A 157 1.20 8.41 29.42
CA PHE A 157 1.72 7.35 28.55
C PHE A 157 3.25 7.32 28.59
N LYS A 158 3.89 8.47 28.39
CA LYS A 158 5.36 8.58 28.40
C LYS A 158 5.94 8.15 29.75
N GLU A 159 5.36 8.61 30.86
CA GLU A 159 5.75 8.23 32.22
C GLU A 159 5.60 6.73 32.46
N ALA A 160 4.54 6.10 31.95
CA ALA A 160 4.35 4.65 32.06
C ALA A 160 5.43 3.87 31.29
N VAL A 161 5.84 4.35 30.11
CA VAL A 161 6.95 3.77 29.34
C VAL A 161 8.25 3.85 30.14
N GLU A 162 8.58 5.04 30.65
CA GLU A 162 9.82 5.30 31.39
C GLU A 162 9.87 4.53 32.72
N ALA A 163 8.79 4.58 33.51
CA ALA A 163 8.72 3.94 34.83
C ALA A 163 8.79 2.41 34.76
N ASN A 164 8.38 1.80 33.64
CA ASN A 164 8.44 0.36 33.44
C ASN A 164 9.68 -0.10 32.66
N GLY A 165 10.57 0.81 32.25
CA GLY A 165 11.75 0.48 31.46
C GLY A 165 11.41 -0.22 30.15
N LEU A 166 10.40 0.28 29.43
CA LEU A 166 10.10 -0.14 28.07
C LEU A 166 11.11 0.50 27.11
N ARG A 167 11.72 -0.29 26.22
CA ARG A 167 12.81 0.15 25.32
C ARG A 167 12.30 0.39 23.90
N GLY A 168 13.03 1.15 23.08
CA GLY A 168 12.66 1.38 21.68
C GLY A 168 11.63 2.49 21.45
N PHE A 169 11.15 3.16 22.50
CA PHE A 169 10.27 4.32 22.41
C PHE A 169 11.07 5.62 22.31
N ALA A 170 10.60 6.55 21.48
CA ALA A 170 11.08 7.93 21.44
C ALA A 170 9.89 8.90 21.46
N PHE A 171 10.11 10.13 21.95
CA PHE A 171 9.05 11.12 22.12
C PHE A 171 9.52 12.50 21.68
N GLU A 172 8.70 13.18 20.89
CA GLU A 172 8.90 14.58 20.52
C GLU A 172 7.86 15.44 21.24
N LEU A 173 8.30 16.41 22.04
CA LEU A 173 7.38 17.38 22.67
C LEU A 173 6.80 18.29 21.59
N VAL A 174 5.50 18.19 21.34
CA VAL A 174 4.84 19.01 20.30
C VAL A 174 4.00 20.13 20.88
N TRP A 175 3.58 20.02 22.14
CA TRP A 175 2.81 21.06 22.79
C TRP A 175 2.92 20.98 24.31
N ASP A 176 2.95 22.15 24.94
CA ASP A 176 2.91 22.34 26.38
C ASP A 176 1.90 23.44 26.68
N SER A 177 0.85 23.11 27.45
CA SER A 177 -0.20 24.07 27.82
C SER A 177 0.32 25.26 28.64
N GLU A 178 1.51 25.14 29.23
CA GLU A 178 2.13 26.16 30.09
C GLU A 178 3.13 27.04 29.34
N ALA A 179 3.43 26.76 28.06
CA ALA A 179 4.37 27.53 27.26
C ALA A 179 3.68 28.73 26.56
N GLU A 180 4.28 29.93 26.68
CA GLU A 180 3.85 31.13 25.93
C GLU A 180 4.22 31.02 24.45
N VAL A 181 3.29 31.35 23.54
CA VAL A 181 3.47 31.25 22.08
C VAL A 181 3.57 32.67 21.46
N PRO A 182 4.69 33.03 20.80
CA PRO A 182 4.78 34.24 19.98
C PRO A 182 4.01 34.09 18.66
N GLU A 183 3.33 35.15 18.23
CA GLU A 183 2.51 35.22 16.99
C GLU A 183 3.30 35.72 15.76
N GLU A 184 3.01 35.17 14.57
CA GLU A 184 3.07 35.77 13.21
C GLU A 184 2.83 34.65 12.15
N ASP A 185 2.37 34.84 10.91
CA ASP A 185 1.45 35.75 10.19
C ASP A 185 1.18 35.00 8.85
N THR A 186 -0.08 34.89 8.37
CA THR A 186 -0.47 34.01 7.24
C THR A 186 -1.15 34.78 6.11
N THR A 187 -0.71 34.62 4.85
CA THR A 187 -1.58 34.77 3.64
C THR A 187 -0.94 34.20 2.35
N ALA A 188 -1.70 33.42 1.56
CA ALA A 188 -1.75 33.48 0.08
C ALA A 188 -2.84 32.53 -0.51
N THR A 189 -3.39 32.91 -1.67
CA THR A 189 -4.67 32.49 -2.27
C THR A 189 -4.54 31.69 -3.58
N GLU A 190 -5.60 30.95 -3.93
CA GLU A 190 -5.80 30.05 -5.10
C GLU A 190 -5.99 30.73 -6.48
N SER A 191 -5.84 29.95 -7.58
CA SER A 191 -6.57 30.14 -8.86
C SER A 191 -6.59 28.87 -9.75
N ALA A 192 -7.56 28.79 -10.68
CA ALA A 192 -8.13 27.56 -11.27
C ALA A 192 -8.08 27.43 -12.81
N GLY A 193 -8.21 26.17 -13.29
CA GLY A 193 -8.82 25.70 -14.57
C GLY A 193 -8.01 25.81 -15.88
N PRO A 194 -8.37 25.15 -17.01
CA PRO A 194 -9.64 24.47 -17.34
C PRO A 194 -9.63 23.19 -18.25
N ASP A 195 -10.81 22.55 -18.28
CA ASP A 195 -11.60 21.89 -19.36
C ASP A 195 -10.97 21.11 -20.55
N ASN A 196 -11.41 19.85 -20.72
CA ASN A 196 -11.09 18.93 -21.83
C ASN A 196 -12.39 18.28 -22.37
N THR A 197 -12.69 18.45 -23.67
CA THR A 197 -13.73 17.67 -24.37
C THR A 197 -13.09 16.70 -25.37
N PRO A 198 -13.54 15.42 -25.46
CA PRO A 198 -12.84 14.39 -26.23
C PRO A 198 -13.30 14.32 -27.70
N LYS A 199 -12.37 13.99 -28.59
CA LYS A 199 -12.63 13.63 -30.00
C LYS A 199 -12.12 12.19 -30.23
N ASN A 200 -12.90 11.38 -30.95
CA ASN A 200 -12.53 10.01 -31.30
C ASN A 200 -11.33 9.94 -32.28
N PRO A 201 -10.51 8.87 -32.23
CA PRO A 201 -9.20 8.84 -32.90
C PRO A 201 -9.22 8.20 -34.31
N PRO A 202 -8.17 8.43 -35.13
CA PRO A 202 -8.06 7.97 -36.52
C PRO A 202 -7.21 6.69 -36.71
N GLU A 203 -7.28 6.12 -37.93
CA GLU A 203 -6.95 4.73 -38.34
C GLU A 203 -5.46 4.29 -38.38
N ASN A 204 -4.51 5.00 -37.80
CA ASN A 204 -3.11 4.54 -37.68
C ASN A 204 -2.54 4.95 -36.32
N ILE A 205 -2.61 4.03 -35.36
CA ILE A 205 -2.29 4.28 -33.96
C ILE A 205 -1.08 3.39 -33.59
N THR A 206 0.03 4.01 -33.18
CA THR A 206 1.19 3.37 -32.53
C THR A 206 0.94 3.19 -31.03
N VAL A 207 1.75 2.38 -30.31
CA VAL A 207 1.61 2.24 -28.83
C VAL A 207 1.70 3.64 -28.17
N GLU A 208 2.59 4.48 -28.68
CA GLU A 208 2.81 5.87 -28.27
C GLU A 208 1.63 6.80 -28.60
N ASP A 209 0.78 6.44 -29.56
CA ASP A 209 -0.45 7.19 -29.86
C ASP A 209 -1.59 6.86 -28.89
N ILE A 210 -1.48 5.75 -28.13
CA ILE A 210 -2.46 5.37 -27.09
C ILE A 210 -1.99 5.79 -25.71
N PHE A 211 -0.70 5.60 -25.45
CA PHE A 211 -0.09 5.87 -24.17
C PHE A 211 0.84 7.06 -24.30
N SER A 212 0.67 8.06 -23.45
CA SER A 212 1.61 9.18 -23.38
C SER A 212 2.98 8.76 -22.84
N ILE A 213 3.06 7.57 -22.24
CA ILE A 213 4.29 6.96 -21.73
C ILE A 213 4.39 5.53 -22.26
N VAL A 214 5.48 5.22 -22.96
CA VAL A 214 5.90 3.86 -23.32
C VAL A 214 7.40 3.80 -23.18
N ARG A 215 7.91 2.98 -22.26
CA ARG A 215 9.35 2.89 -22.02
C ARG A 215 9.77 1.52 -21.51
N PRO A 216 11.04 1.14 -21.74
CA PRO A 216 11.65 0.03 -21.00
C PRO A 216 11.57 0.26 -19.50
N LEU A 217 11.55 -0.84 -18.77
CA LEU A 217 11.61 -0.85 -17.31
C LEU A 217 13.01 -0.48 -16.82
N ASP A 218 13.07 0.23 -15.70
CA ASP A 218 14.32 0.43 -14.98
C ASP A 218 14.73 -0.83 -14.17
N ASN A 219 15.96 -0.85 -13.66
CA ASN A 219 16.49 -2.01 -12.93
C ASN A 219 15.68 -2.36 -11.68
N LEU A 220 15.07 -1.38 -11.01
CA LEU A 220 14.26 -1.60 -9.81
C LEU A 220 12.92 -2.23 -10.21
N GLU A 221 12.27 -1.71 -11.24
CA GLU A 221 11.03 -2.25 -11.80
C GLU A 221 11.21 -3.70 -12.27
N VAL A 222 12.28 -3.99 -13.03
CA VAL A 222 12.60 -5.36 -13.47
C VAL A 222 12.80 -6.29 -12.27
N SER A 223 13.49 -5.83 -11.23
CA SER A 223 13.73 -6.63 -10.02
C SER A 223 12.43 -6.93 -9.29
N LYS A 224 11.55 -5.93 -9.15
CA LYS A 224 10.23 -6.09 -8.52
C LYS A 224 9.37 -7.10 -9.26
N ILE A 225 9.26 -7.00 -10.59
CA ILE A 225 8.45 -7.92 -11.40
C ILE A 225 8.95 -9.37 -11.25
N LYS A 226 10.27 -9.59 -11.25
CA LYS A 226 10.84 -10.93 -11.03
C LYS A 226 10.50 -11.48 -9.64
N VAL A 227 10.58 -10.64 -8.61
CA VAL A 227 10.24 -11.03 -7.25
C VAL A 227 8.75 -11.38 -7.14
N TYR A 228 7.86 -10.54 -7.66
CA TYR A 228 6.42 -10.82 -7.65
C TYR A 228 6.05 -12.08 -8.44
N SER A 229 6.66 -12.29 -9.62
CA SER A 229 6.44 -13.52 -10.39
C SER A 229 6.87 -14.76 -9.58
N LEU A 230 8.03 -14.74 -8.93
CA LEU A 230 8.49 -15.84 -8.08
C LEU A 230 7.59 -16.09 -6.86
N ILE A 231 7.08 -15.01 -6.25
CA ILE A 231 6.12 -15.10 -5.14
C ILE A 231 4.84 -15.76 -5.65
N GLY A 232 4.27 -15.30 -6.77
CA GLY A 232 3.08 -15.88 -7.39
C GLY A 232 3.24 -17.37 -7.70
N GLU A 233 4.36 -17.76 -8.32
CA GLU A 233 4.70 -19.17 -8.57
C GLU A 233 4.71 -20.00 -7.29
N THR A 234 5.32 -19.47 -6.24
CA THR A 234 5.45 -20.18 -4.95
C THR A 234 4.10 -20.29 -4.25
N LEU A 235 3.34 -19.20 -4.18
CA LEU A 235 2.03 -19.12 -3.51
C LEU A 235 1.01 -20.05 -4.18
N PHE A 236 0.98 -20.04 -5.50
CA PHE A 236 0.01 -20.79 -6.30
C PHE A 236 0.53 -22.14 -6.80
N LYS A 237 1.79 -22.48 -6.50
CA LYS A 237 2.46 -23.72 -6.93
C LYS A 237 2.44 -23.89 -8.46
N ILE A 238 2.64 -22.79 -9.17
CA ILE A 238 2.71 -22.75 -10.64
C ILE A 238 4.15 -23.01 -11.05
N ASN A 239 4.35 -23.77 -12.12
CA ASN A 239 5.65 -23.96 -12.74
C ASN A 239 5.65 -23.35 -14.14
N HIS A 240 6.23 -22.16 -14.29
CA HIS A 240 6.22 -21.41 -15.56
C HIS A 240 7.03 -22.07 -16.69
N LYS A 241 7.90 -23.05 -16.40
CA LYS A 241 8.79 -23.69 -17.40
C LYS A 241 8.07 -24.44 -18.52
N ASP A 242 6.80 -24.72 -18.34
CA ASP A 242 5.91 -25.27 -19.36
C ASP A 242 4.76 -24.27 -19.51
N GLY A 243 4.93 -23.28 -20.39
CA GLY A 243 4.05 -22.10 -20.43
C GLY A 243 2.60 -22.45 -20.71
N VAL A 244 2.35 -23.41 -21.61
CA VAL A 244 1.00 -23.92 -21.90
C VAL A 244 0.36 -24.50 -20.64
N LYS A 245 1.08 -25.39 -19.93
CA LYS A 245 0.58 -26.00 -18.71
C LYS A 245 0.40 -24.98 -17.58
N ALA A 246 1.30 -24.00 -17.48
CA ALA A 246 1.23 -22.95 -16.48
C ALA A 246 0.01 -22.05 -16.71
N VAL A 247 -0.31 -21.73 -17.97
CA VAL A 247 -1.53 -21.00 -18.36
C VAL A 247 -2.77 -21.79 -17.98
N GLU A 248 -2.83 -23.10 -18.25
CA GLU A 248 -3.93 -23.95 -17.81
C GLU A 248 -4.08 -23.98 -16.28
N GLN A 249 -2.97 -23.95 -15.53
CA GLN A 249 -3.00 -23.86 -14.07
C GLN A 249 -3.59 -22.52 -13.60
N ILE A 250 -3.13 -21.40 -14.17
CA ILE A 250 -3.65 -20.06 -13.85
C ILE A 250 -5.15 -20.00 -14.17
N ASP A 251 -5.58 -20.53 -15.32
CA ASP A 251 -6.98 -20.54 -15.73
C ASP A 251 -7.88 -21.28 -14.73
N HIS A 252 -7.45 -22.47 -14.28
CA HIS A 252 -8.16 -23.21 -13.23
C HIS A 252 -8.21 -22.44 -11.91
N ILE A 253 -7.10 -21.82 -11.49
CA ILE A 253 -7.05 -21.03 -10.25
C ILE A 253 -8.03 -19.86 -10.32
N VAL A 254 -8.02 -19.10 -11.41
CA VAL A 254 -8.95 -17.97 -11.63
C VAL A 254 -10.39 -18.46 -11.61
N SER A 255 -10.69 -19.55 -12.31
CA SER A 255 -12.02 -20.16 -12.33
C SER A 255 -12.49 -20.59 -10.93
N ASP A 256 -11.61 -21.18 -10.13
CA ASP A 256 -11.92 -21.62 -8.77
C ASP A 256 -12.16 -20.42 -7.84
N ILE A 257 -11.40 -19.34 -7.97
CA ILE A 257 -11.61 -18.10 -7.22
C ILE A 257 -12.98 -17.49 -7.55
N ILE A 258 -13.32 -17.39 -8.85
CA ILE A 258 -14.62 -16.87 -9.30
C ILE A 258 -15.77 -17.74 -8.76
N LYS A 259 -15.67 -19.07 -8.88
CA LYS A 259 -16.71 -20.00 -8.38
C LYS A 259 -16.87 -19.94 -6.87
N ALA A 260 -15.76 -19.82 -6.13
CA ALA A 260 -15.80 -19.73 -4.68
C ALA A 260 -16.41 -18.39 -4.21
N GLY A 261 -16.32 -17.34 -5.03
CA GLY A 261 -16.77 -15.99 -4.67
C GLY A 261 -15.95 -15.37 -3.53
N ILE A 262 -14.77 -15.93 -3.26
CA ILE A 262 -13.81 -15.46 -2.25
C ILE A 262 -12.39 -15.63 -2.78
N TYR A 263 -11.50 -14.69 -2.43
CA TYR A 263 -10.08 -14.79 -2.79
C TYR A 263 -9.34 -15.83 -1.91
N PRO A 264 -8.20 -16.38 -2.37
CA PRO A 264 -7.44 -17.38 -1.63
C PRO A 264 -7.02 -16.88 -0.24
N PRO A 265 -6.91 -17.75 0.79
CA PRO A 265 -6.58 -17.32 2.16
C PRO A 265 -5.26 -16.53 2.28
N VAL A 266 -4.29 -16.83 1.41
CA VAL A 266 -2.98 -16.15 1.31
C VAL A 266 -3.07 -14.72 0.77
N CYS A 267 -4.17 -14.40 0.08
CA CYS A 267 -4.50 -13.07 -0.46
C CYS A 267 -5.39 -12.30 0.53
N ARG A 268 -5.34 -10.96 0.47
CA ARG A 268 -6.25 -10.06 1.22
C ARG A 268 -7.33 -9.45 0.35
N SER A 269 -7.21 -9.54 -0.97
CA SER A 269 -8.17 -9.01 -1.92
C SER A 269 -8.11 -9.77 -3.26
N TYR A 270 -9.06 -9.50 -4.16
CA TYR A 270 -8.94 -9.95 -5.56
C TYR A 270 -7.78 -9.26 -6.28
N ASN A 271 -7.42 -8.03 -5.89
CA ASN A 271 -6.26 -7.34 -6.43
C ASN A 271 -4.95 -8.07 -6.08
N ASP A 272 -4.81 -8.58 -4.86
CA ASP A 272 -3.64 -9.39 -4.47
C ASP A 272 -3.53 -10.63 -5.39
N ALA A 273 -4.64 -11.35 -5.58
CA ALA A 273 -4.64 -12.52 -6.47
C ALA A 273 -4.30 -12.12 -7.91
N ALA A 274 -4.79 -10.98 -8.40
CA ALA A 274 -4.51 -10.48 -9.72
C ALA A 274 -3.06 -10.06 -9.93
N VAL A 275 -2.45 -9.42 -8.93
CA VAL A 275 -1.02 -9.05 -8.93
C VAL A 275 -0.16 -10.30 -9.06
N GLU A 276 -0.37 -11.27 -8.18
CA GLU A 276 0.45 -12.49 -8.14
C GLU A 276 0.29 -13.35 -9.39
N LEU A 277 -0.94 -13.59 -9.85
CA LEU A 277 -1.21 -14.38 -11.05
C LEU A 277 -0.85 -13.63 -12.33
N GLY A 278 -1.07 -12.31 -12.36
CA GLY A 278 -0.78 -11.45 -13.49
C GLY A 278 0.71 -11.40 -13.80
N TYR A 279 1.57 -11.19 -12.80
CA TYR A 279 3.02 -11.17 -13.05
C TYR A 279 3.55 -12.52 -13.55
N VAL A 280 3.03 -13.64 -13.03
CA VAL A 280 3.36 -14.97 -13.56
C VAL A 280 2.91 -15.12 -15.01
N LEU A 281 1.67 -14.73 -15.33
CA LEU A 281 1.15 -14.78 -16.70
C LEU A 281 1.96 -13.92 -17.68
N GLY A 282 2.33 -12.70 -17.27
CA GLY A 282 3.18 -11.82 -18.07
C GLY A 282 4.56 -12.42 -18.32
N TRP A 283 5.14 -13.11 -17.33
CA TRP A 283 6.42 -13.81 -17.49
C TRP A 283 6.32 -14.95 -18.49
N ILE A 284 5.26 -15.76 -18.41
CA ILE A 284 5.01 -16.84 -19.38
C ILE A 284 4.87 -16.29 -20.81
N ILE A 285 4.10 -15.22 -21.00
CA ILE A 285 3.93 -14.59 -22.33
C ILE A 285 5.25 -14.03 -22.86
N SER A 286 6.05 -13.40 -21.98
CA SER A 286 7.38 -12.89 -22.35
C SER A 286 8.31 -14.01 -22.81
N GLU A 287 8.31 -15.16 -22.14
CA GLU A 287 9.16 -16.30 -22.53
C GLU A 287 8.66 -17.04 -23.78
N GLU A 288 7.35 -17.31 -23.87
CA GLU A 288 6.75 -18.10 -24.96
C GLU A 288 6.64 -17.31 -26.27
N TYR A 289 6.33 -16.02 -26.21
CA TYR A 289 6.12 -15.18 -27.39
C TYR A 289 7.20 -14.13 -27.62
N HIS A 290 8.22 -14.06 -26.75
CA HIS A 290 9.31 -13.07 -26.83
C HIS A 290 8.82 -11.62 -26.74
N TRP A 291 7.73 -11.39 -26.00
CA TRP A 291 7.25 -10.02 -25.72
C TRP A 291 8.12 -9.37 -24.64
N ASP A 292 8.35 -8.07 -24.78
CA ASP A 292 9.20 -7.30 -23.87
C ASP A 292 8.40 -6.70 -22.72
N TRP A 293 8.92 -6.80 -21.50
CA TRP A 293 8.36 -6.10 -20.35
C TRP A 293 8.62 -4.59 -20.47
N MET A 294 7.56 -3.81 -20.42
CA MET A 294 7.59 -2.35 -20.57
C MET A 294 6.65 -1.69 -19.56
N ALA A 295 6.94 -0.42 -19.27
CA ALA A 295 6.01 0.47 -18.60
C ALA A 295 5.24 1.25 -19.67
N PHE A 296 3.91 1.17 -19.66
CA PHE A 296 3.07 1.90 -20.59
C PHE A 296 1.82 2.45 -19.91
N GLY A 297 1.32 3.61 -20.34
CA GLY A 297 0.19 4.27 -19.70
C GLY A 297 0.18 5.79 -19.91
N ASP A 298 -0.29 6.50 -18.90
CA ASP A 298 -0.25 7.96 -18.84
C ASP A 298 0.29 8.47 -17.48
N GLU A 299 0.28 9.79 -17.27
CA GLU A 299 0.76 10.41 -16.02
C GLU A 299 -0.06 10.02 -14.78
N SER A 300 -1.30 9.57 -14.97
CA SER A 300 -2.23 9.18 -13.91
C SER A 300 -2.16 7.67 -13.61
N TYR A 301 -1.92 6.85 -14.63
CA TYR A 301 -1.92 5.40 -14.49
C TYR A 301 -0.85 4.75 -15.38
N LEU A 302 0.13 4.13 -14.73
CA LEU A 302 1.23 3.42 -15.39
C LEU A 302 1.06 1.91 -15.17
N TYR A 303 0.94 1.16 -16.27
CA TYR A 303 0.93 -0.30 -16.24
C TYR A 303 2.35 -0.84 -16.40
N HIS A 304 2.67 -1.88 -15.63
CA HIS A 304 3.80 -2.77 -15.90
C HIS A 304 3.24 -4.00 -16.62
N GLY A 305 3.57 -4.14 -17.90
CA GLY A 305 3.02 -5.20 -18.75
C GLY A 305 3.99 -5.63 -19.85
N VAL A 306 3.50 -6.40 -20.81
CA VAL A 306 4.31 -6.93 -21.92
C VAL A 306 3.83 -6.37 -23.26
N VAL A 307 4.78 -6.05 -24.13
CA VAL A 307 4.55 -5.46 -25.46
C VAL A 307 5.14 -6.38 -26.53
N SER A 308 4.40 -6.59 -27.62
CA SER A 308 4.82 -7.48 -28.70
C SER A 308 6.06 -6.98 -29.44
N PRO A 309 6.86 -7.86 -30.07
CA PRO A 309 8.09 -7.47 -30.79
C PRO A 309 7.90 -6.41 -31.88
N HIS A 310 6.72 -6.37 -32.49
CA HIS A 310 6.36 -5.38 -33.51
C HIS A 310 5.66 -4.14 -32.95
N HIS A 311 5.52 -4.04 -31.63
CA HIS A 311 4.83 -2.95 -30.93
C HIS A 311 3.39 -2.75 -31.45
N LEU A 312 2.71 -3.86 -31.77
CA LEU A 312 1.33 -3.85 -32.25
C LEU A 312 0.33 -4.20 -31.14
N TYR A 313 0.81 -4.76 -30.03
CA TYR A 313 0.00 -5.21 -28.92
C TYR A 313 0.68 -4.85 -27.61
N ALA A 314 -0.13 -4.37 -26.67
CA ALA A 314 0.25 -4.21 -25.28
C ALA A 314 -0.73 -5.00 -24.43
N PHE A 315 -0.21 -5.82 -23.51
CA PHE A 315 -0.98 -6.62 -22.58
C PHE A 315 -0.61 -6.24 -21.15
N ALA A 316 -1.62 -5.91 -20.34
CA ALA A 316 -1.48 -5.61 -18.92
C ALA A 316 -1.99 -6.80 -18.08
N PRO A 317 -1.12 -7.77 -17.71
CA PRO A 317 -1.57 -9.04 -17.15
C PRO A 317 -2.31 -8.91 -15.83
N VAL A 318 -1.83 -8.03 -14.94
CA VAL A 318 -2.43 -7.80 -13.62
C VAL A 318 -3.83 -7.24 -13.78
N ALA A 319 -4.00 -6.24 -14.64
CA ALA A 319 -5.29 -5.63 -14.88
C ALA A 319 -6.28 -6.60 -15.54
N TYR A 320 -5.79 -7.46 -16.44
CA TYR A 320 -6.57 -8.54 -17.04
C TYR A 320 -7.08 -9.58 -16.05
N ILE A 321 -6.21 -10.09 -15.18
CA ILE A 321 -6.66 -11.01 -14.14
C ILE A 321 -7.61 -10.31 -13.18
N TYR A 322 -7.35 -9.05 -12.81
CA TYR A 322 -8.23 -8.29 -11.92
C TYR A 322 -9.63 -8.17 -12.51
N ARG A 323 -9.74 -7.77 -13.78
CA ARG A 323 -10.99 -7.69 -14.54
C ARG A 323 -11.74 -9.03 -14.50
N LEU A 324 -11.07 -10.15 -14.77
CA LEU A 324 -11.68 -11.49 -14.69
C LEU A 324 -12.23 -11.81 -13.30
N LEU A 325 -11.51 -11.42 -12.24
CA LEU A 325 -11.91 -11.70 -10.86
C LEU A 325 -13.05 -10.80 -10.37
N THR A 326 -13.23 -9.60 -10.95
CA THR A 326 -14.21 -8.62 -10.46
C THR A 326 -15.44 -8.45 -11.36
N GLU A 327 -15.33 -8.69 -12.67
CA GLU A 327 -16.42 -8.53 -13.62
C GLU A 327 -17.11 -9.88 -13.88
N SER A 328 -18.09 -10.23 -13.05
CA SER A 328 -18.88 -11.46 -13.20
C SER A 328 -20.12 -11.26 -14.08
N ASP A 329 -19.97 -10.76 -15.30
CA ASP A 329 -21.12 -10.62 -16.22
C ASP A 329 -21.25 -11.83 -17.14
N ALA A 330 -22.49 -12.32 -17.29
CA ALA A 330 -22.84 -13.47 -18.12
C ALA A 330 -22.49 -13.30 -19.61
N GLU A 331 -22.23 -12.06 -20.07
CA GLU A 331 -21.79 -11.76 -21.43
C GLU A 331 -20.29 -12.03 -21.66
N ASN A 332 -19.48 -12.14 -20.59
CA ASN A 332 -18.03 -12.37 -20.65
C ASN A 332 -17.61 -13.78 -20.20
N ALA A 333 -18.55 -14.72 -20.04
CA ALA A 333 -18.29 -16.06 -19.51
C ALA A 333 -17.27 -16.89 -20.32
N ASP A 334 -17.05 -16.51 -21.59
CA ASP A 334 -16.09 -17.17 -22.49
C ASP A 334 -14.68 -16.53 -22.44
N VAL A 335 -14.49 -15.40 -21.75
CA VAL A 335 -13.18 -14.73 -21.63
C VAL A 335 -12.36 -15.41 -20.53
N THR A 336 -11.29 -16.11 -20.93
CA THR A 336 -10.45 -16.90 -20.04
C THR A 336 -8.98 -16.64 -20.31
N VAL A 337 -8.12 -16.99 -19.35
CA VAL A 337 -6.67 -16.84 -19.49
C VAL A 337 -6.17 -17.73 -20.63
N ALA A 338 -6.72 -18.94 -20.75
CA ALA A 338 -6.42 -19.85 -21.85
C ALA A 338 -6.87 -19.32 -23.22
N LEU A 339 -8.04 -18.69 -23.32
CA LEU A 339 -8.51 -18.09 -24.56
C LEU A 339 -7.58 -16.96 -25.02
N LEU A 340 -7.23 -16.05 -24.12
CA LEU A 340 -6.29 -14.97 -24.43
C LEU A 340 -4.96 -15.53 -24.91
N PHE A 341 -4.38 -16.50 -24.19
CA PHE A 341 -3.10 -17.09 -24.55
C PHE A 341 -3.12 -17.71 -25.96
N ASN A 342 -4.21 -18.40 -26.33
CA ASN A 342 -4.37 -18.93 -27.69
C ASN A 342 -4.53 -17.83 -28.75
N MET A 343 -5.22 -16.73 -28.44
CA MET A 343 -5.33 -15.58 -29.33
C MET A 343 -3.97 -14.92 -29.59
N LEU A 344 -3.12 -14.81 -28.55
CA LEU A 344 -1.77 -14.25 -28.71
C LEU A 344 -0.91 -15.11 -29.65
N LYS A 345 -1.03 -16.44 -29.57
CA LYS A 345 -0.37 -17.35 -30.52
C LYS A 345 -0.81 -17.11 -31.97
N GLU A 346 -2.12 -16.98 -32.20
CA GLU A 346 -2.65 -16.73 -33.55
C GLU A 346 -2.15 -15.39 -34.12
N ILE A 347 -2.01 -14.37 -33.26
CA ILE A 347 -1.47 -13.07 -33.60
C ILE A 347 -0.01 -13.17 -34.05
N GLU A 348 0.83 -13.90 -33.31
CA GLU A 348 2.25 -14.12 -33.68
C GLU A 348 2.38 -14.92 -34.97
N ASP A 349 1.51 -15.91 -35.19
CA ASP A 349 1.49 -16.70 -36.43
C ASP A 349 1.01 -15.87 -37.65
N ASN A 350 0.22 -14.80 -37.45
CA ASN A 350 -0.39 -13.99 -38.52
C ASN A 350 -0.43 -12.46 -38.24
N PRO A 351 0.71 -11.76 -38.18
CA PRO A 351 0.79 -10.36 -37.74
C PRO A 351 0.09 -9.35 -38.68
N ALA A 352 -0.16 -9.70 -39.95
CA ALA A 352 -0.71 -8.79 -40.96
C ALA A 352 -2.24 -8.59 -40.91
N ASN A 353 -2.98 -9.43 -40.19
CA ASN A 353 -4.46 -9.43 -40.19
C ASN A 353 -5.11 -8.76 -38.97
N ALA A 354 -4.32 -8.25 -38.05
CA ALA A 354 -4.83 -7.74 -36.79
C ALA A 354 -4.34 -6.31 -36.56
N GLY A 355 -5.30 -5.38 -36.49
CA GLY A 355 -5.04 -4.00 -36.08
C GLY A 355 -4.62 -3.94 -34.61
N TYR A 356 -4.06 -2.80 -34.21
CA TYR A 356 -3.60 -2.57 -32.84
C TYR A 356 -4.66 -2.93 -31.79
N ARG A 357 -4.28 -3.68 -30.74
CA ARG A 357 -5.18 -3.98 -29.61
C ARG A 357 -4.49 -3.83 -28.27
N PHE A 358 -5.17 -3.11 -27.38
CA PHE A 358 -4.87 -3.10 -25.95
C PHE A 358 -5.70 -4.19 -25.26
N ILE A 359 -5.04 -5.01 -24.45
CA ILE A 359 -5.66 -6.16 -23.78
C ILE A 359 -5.58 -5.92 -22.27
N VAL A 360 -6.75 -5.70 -21.67
CA VAL A 360 -7.01 -5.48 -20.24
C VAL A 360 -8.27 -6.20 -19.82
#